data_AF-A0A7V0MK11-F1
#
_entry.id   AF-A0A7V0MK11-F1
#
_cell.length_a   1.000
_cell.length_b   1.000
_cell.length_c   1.000
_cell.angle_alpha   90.00
_cell.angle_beta   90.00
_cell.angle_gamma   90.00
#
_symmetry.space_group_name_H-M   'P 1'
#
loop_
_entity.id
_entity.type
_entity.pdbx_description
1 polymer ?
#
loop_
_entity_poly.entity_id
_entity_poly.type
_entity_poly.pdbx_seq_one_letter_code
_entity_poly.pdbx_strand_id
1 'polypeptide(L)'
;MRRKYLALGQYDTDKIGNRYLERYDPILEPWVEKKIKLLEIGVYKGGSLLLWRDYFPQGTIVGIDIKVPKNVKLASVFTFLRVVRQILSS
;
A
#
# COMPACT_ATOMS: atom_id res chain seq x y z
N MET A 1 11.83 -0.29 -14.70
CA MET A 1 11.68 -1.11 -13.48
C MET A 1 11.87 -0.25 -12.23
N ARG A 2 10.75 0.27 -11.71
CA ARG A 2 10.68 1.26 -10.62
C ARG A 2 11.34 0.74 -9.33
N ARG A 3 11.29 -0.56 -9.07
CA ARG A 3 11.87 -1.19 -7.86
C ARG A 3 13.37 -0.90 -7.65
N LYS A 4 14.13 -0.64 -8.73
CA LYS A 4 15.58 -0.33 -8.67
C LYS A 4 15.89 0.99 -7.96
N TYR A 5 14.89 1.88 -7.86
CA TYR A 5 15.02 3.20 -7.27
C TYR A 5 14.45 3.26 -5.84
N LEU A 6 14.16 2.11 -5.24
CA LEU A 6 13.61 2.01 -3.89
C LEU A 6 14.64 1.38 -2.96
N ALA A 7 14.80 1.94 -1.76
CA ALA A 7 15.61 1.35 -0.70
C ALA A 7 14.87 0.17 -0.05
N LEU A 8 14.83 -0.99 -0.71
CA LEU A 8 13.96 -2.12 -0.34
C LEU A 8 14.11 -2.56 1.12
N GLY A 9 15.31 -2.47 1.70
CA GLY A 9 15.57 -2.86 3.09
C GLY A 9 14.81 -2.05 4.16
N GLN A 10 14.20 -0.92 3.81
CA GLN A 10 13.46 -0.08 4.76
C GLN A 10 11.99 -0.50 4.97
N TYR A 11 11.47 -1.42 4.15
CA TYR A 11 10.06 -1.81 4.20
C TYR A 11 9.88 -3.17 4.89
N ASP A 12 9.19 -3.21 6.03
CA ASP A 12 8.81 -4.45 6.72
C ASP A 12 7.64 -5.13 5.99
N THR A 13 7.93 -5.80 4.87
CA THR A 13 6.96 -6.56 4.07
C THR A 13 7.58 -7.80 3.44
N ASP A 14 6.78 -8.87 3.39
CA ASP A 14 7.09 -10.14 2.74
C ASP A 14 7.17 -10.04 1.20
N LYS A 15 6.63 -8.98 0.58
CA LYS A 15 6.65 -8.75 -0.87
C LYS A 15 8.07 -8.69 -1.47
N ILE A 16 9.06 -8.38 -0.64
CA ILE A 16 10.47 -8.32 -1.02
C ILE A 16 11.11 -9.69 -0.85
N GLY A 17 11.03 -10.28 0.35
CA GLY A 17 11.62 -11.60 0.65
C GLY A 17 11.06 -12.71 -0.24
N ASN A 18 9.77 -12.66 -0.56
CA ASN A 18 9.10 -13.62 -1.44
C ASN A 18 9.22 -13.24 -2.94
N ARG A 19 9.97 -12.20 -3.28
CA ARG A 19 10.21 -11.72 -4.66
C ARG A 19 8.95 -11.36 -5.45
N TYR A 20 7.82 -11.12 -4.78
CA TYR A 20 6.58 -10.70 -5.45
C TYR A 20 6.74 -9.36 -6.16
N LEU A 21 7.53 -8.45 -5.60
CA LEU A 21 7.79 -7.16 -6.22
C LEU A 21 8.40 -7.30 -7.62
N GLU A 22 9.17 -8.36 -7.89
CA GLU A 22 9.75 -8.57 -9.22
C GLU A 22 8.70 -8.84 -10.30
N ARG A 23 7.58 -9.46 -9.91
CA ARG A 23 6.44 -9.74 -10.79
C ARG A 23 5.52 -8.53 -10.91
N TYR A 24 5.33 -7.79 -9.82
CA TYR A 24 4.49 -6.58 -9.82
C TYR A 24 5.10 -5.43 -10.60
N ASP A 25 6.43 -5.27 -10.56
CA ASP A 25 7.13 -4.14 -11.16
C ASP A 25 6.76 -3.89 -12.64
N PRO A 26 6.85 -4.88 -13.56
CA PRO A 26 6.43 -4.65 -14.96
C PRO A 26 4.92 -4.43 -15.14
N ILE A 27 4.08 -4.99 -14.27
CA ILE A 27 2.61 -4.84 -14.34
C ILE A 27 2.20 -3.42 -13.93
N LEU A 28 2.89 -2.88 -12.92
CA LEU A 28 2.55 -1.61 -12.29
C LEU A 28 3.31 -0.41 -12.86
N GLU A 29 4.43 -0.64 -13.56
CA GLU A 29 5.25 0.40 -14.20
C GLU A 29 4.46 1.41 -15.03
N PRO A 30 3.46 1.03 -15.85
CA PRO A 30 2.68 1.99 -16.65
C PRO A 30 1.86 3.01 -15.84
N TRP A 31 1.77 2.83 -14.52
CA TRP A 31 0.93 3.63 -13.63
C TRP A 31 1.72 4.50 -12.64
N VAL A 32 3.06 4.40 -12.61
CA VAL A 32 3.92 5.06 -11.61
C VAL A 32 3.72 6.58 -11.58
N GLU A 33 3.70 7.22 -12.75
CA GLU A 33 3.55 8.68 -12.87
C GLU A 33 2.09 9.15 -12.94
N LYS A 34 1.13 8.25 -12.77
CA LYS A 34 -0.29 8.57 -12.83
C LYS A 34 -0.85 8.83 -11.44
N LYS A 35 -1.82 9.75 -11.37
CA LYS A 35 -2.66 9.95 -10.18
C LYS A 35 -3.61 8.76 -10.02
N ILE A 36 -3.14 7.72 -9.34
CA ILE A 36 -3.94 6.54 -9.04
C ILE A 36 -4.47 6.55 -7.61
N LYS A 37 -5.48 5.71 -7.35
CA LYS A 37 -5.88 5.32 -6.00
C LYS A 37 -5.67 3.81 -5.86
N LEU A 38 -4.78 3.40 -4.96
CA LEU A 38 -4.46 1.99 -4.73
C LEU A 38 -5.04 1.58 -3.38
N LEU A 39 -5.88 0.53 -3.39
CA LEU A 39 -6.44 -0.08 -2.20
C LEU A 39 -5.70 -1.40 -1.90
N GLU A 40 -5.13 -1.51 -0.71
CA GLU A 40 -4.58 -2.76 -0.17
C GLU A 40 -5.51 -3.32 0.92
N ILE A 41 -5.80 -4.62 0.81
CA ILE A 41 -6.55 -5.38 1.82
C ILE A 41 -5.55 -6.18 2.64
N GLY A 42 -5.52 -5.93 3.95
CA GLY A 42 -4.52 -6.46 4.88
C GLY A 42 -3.32 -5.52 5.00
N VAL A 43 -3.25 -4.81 6.13
CA VAL A 43 -2.20 -3.82 6.45
C VAL A 43 -1.15 -4.43 7.36
N TYR A 44 -1.56 -5.23 8.34
CA TYR A 44 -0.70 -5.84 9.37
C TYR A 44 0.23 -4.84 10.10
N LYS A 45 1.47 -4.62 9.63
CA LYS A 45 2.42 -3.65 10.20
C LYS A 45 2.60 -2.38 9.35
N GLY A 46 2.00 -2.33 8.15
CA GLY A 46 2.04 -1.17 7.26
C GLY A 46 3.28 -1.03 6.38
N GLY A 47 4.25 -1.95 6.43
CA GLY A 47 5.46 -1.86 5.61
C GLY A 47 5.17 -1.90 4.09
N SER A 48 4.16 -2.66 3.66
CA SER A 48 3.72 -2.65 2.26
C SER A 48 3.08 -1.34 1.84
N LEU A 49 2.34 -0.65 2.73
CA LEU A 49 1.79 0.66 2.42
C LEU A 49 2.89 1.70 2.20
N LEU A 50 3.99 1.62 2.98
CA LEU A 50 5.17 2.46 2.77
C LEU A 50 5.83 2.14 1.42
N LEU A 51 5.97 0.86 1.09
CA LEU A 51 6.46 0.44 -0.23
C LEU A 51 5.62 1.04 -1.34
N TRP A 52 4.28 0.94 -1.26
CA TRP A 52 3.40 1.46 -2.30
C TRP A 52 3.36 2.99 -2.38
N ARG A 53 3.48 3.68 -1.24
CA ARG A 53 3.58 5.14 -1.18
C ARG A 53 4.80 5.61 -1.98
N ASP A 54 5.93 4.96 -1.77
CA ASP A 54 7.18 5.34 -2.44
C ASP A 54 7.19 4.82 -3.88
N TYR A 55 6.54 3.69 -4.17
CA TYR A 55 6.42 3.16 -5.53
C TYR A 55 5.60 4.08 -6.44
N PHE A 56 4.48 4.63 -5.96
CA PHE A 56 3.57 5.52 -6.70
C PHE A 56 3.62 6.96 -6.15
N PRO A 57 4.57 7.80 -6.60
CA PRO A 57 4.77 9.13 -6.03
C PRO A 57 3.56 10.07 -6.16
N GLN A 58 2.71 9.87 -7.17
CA GLN A 58 1.46 10.62 -7.36
C GLN A 58 0.21 9.86 -6.87
N GLY A 59 0.40 8.68 -6.29
CA GLY A 59 -0.68 7.78 -5.89
C GLY A 59 -1.24 8.12 -4.51
N THR A 60 -2.55 7.92 -4.36
CA THR A 60 -3.18 7.83 -3.03
C THR A 60 -3.23 6.36 -2.62
N ILE A 61 -2.54 6.01 -1.55
CA ILE A 61 -2.50 4.64 -1.01
C ILE A 61 -3.48 4.54 0.15
N VAL A 62 -4.38 3.56 0.09
CA VAL A 62 -5.40 3.29 1.10
C VAL A 62 -5.23 1.86 1.59
N GLY A 63 -5.11 1.68 2.90
CA GLY A 63 -5.04 0.37 3.53
C GLY A 63 -6.31 0.08 4.31
N ILE A 64 -6.88 -1.11 4.14
CA ILE A 64 -7.97 -1.59 4.99
C ILE A 64 -7.57 -2.87 5.72
N ASP A 65 -7.88 -2.92 7.01
CA ASP A 65 -7.64 -4.09 7.83
C ASP A 65 -8.81 -4.33 8.79
N ILE A 66 -9.01 -5.57 9.21
CA ILE A 66 -9.96 -5.91 10.28
C ILE A 66 -9.44 -5.38 11.63
N LYS A 67 -8.12 -5.31 11.80
CA LYS A 67 -7.45 -4.76 12.99
C LYS A 67 -6.39 -3.76 12.54
N VAL A 68 -6.67 -2.47 12.72
CA VAL A 68 -5.70 -1.44 12.37
C VAL A 68 -4.56 -1.43 13.40
N PRO A 69 -3.30 -1.61 12.99
CA PRO A 69 -2.15 -1.51 13.87
C PRO A 69 -2.01 -0.11 14.46
N LYS A 70 -1.82 -0.02 15.78
CA LYS A 70 -1.75 1.27 16.50
C LYS A 70 -0.58 2.16 16.07
N ASN A 71 0.47 1.55 15.55
CA ASN A 71 1.72 2.21 15.17
C ASN A 71 1.76 2.65 13.71
N VAL A 72 0.73 2.39 12.90
CA VAL A 72 0.68 2.89 11.52
C VAL A 72 0.03 4.27 11.52
N LYS A 73 0.88 5.30 11.44
CA LYS A 73 0.47 6.71 11.31
C LYS A 73 0.42 7.15 9.85
N LEU A 74 -0.23 6.37 9.00
CA LEU A 74 -0.54 6.82 7.64
C LEU A 74 -1.98 7.37 7.65
N ALA A 75 -2.17 8.58 7.12
CA ALA A 75 -3.45 9.29 7.14
C ALA A 75 -4.61 8.52 6.46
N SER A 76 -4.31 7.46 5.71
CA SER A 76 -5.23 6.74 4.83
C SER A 76 -5.40 5.26 5.21
N VAL A 77 -5.24 4.90 6.49
CA VAL A 77 -5.50 3.53 6.97
C VAL A 77 -6.81 3.48 7.73
N PHE A 78 -7.71 2.60 7.31
CA PHE A 78 -9.06 2.49 7.86
C PHE A 78 -9.34 1.06 8.34
N THR A 79 -10.19 0.92 9.36
CA THR A 79 -10.76 -0.39 9.71
C THR A 79 -11.86 -0.74 8.70
N PHE A 80 -11.95 -2.01 8.29
CA PHE A 80 -13.00 -2.48 7.37
C PHE A 80 -14.41 -2.07 7.82
N LEU A 81 -14.73 -2.25 9.12
CA LEU A 81 -16.01 -1.86 9.70
C LEU A 81 -16.30 -0.35 9.58
N ARG A 82 -15.27 0.49 9.61
CA ARG A 82 -15.43 1.95 9.47
C ARG A 82 -15.77 2.32 8.03
N VAL A 83 -15.17 1.66 7.05
CA VAL A 83 -15.46 1.87 5.62
C VAL A 83 -16.88 1.44 5.28
N VAL A 84 -17.29 0.24 5.72
CA VAL A 84 -18.65 -0.27 5.48
C VAL A 84 -19.71 0.66 6.09
N ARG A 85 -19.50 1.15 7.32
CA ARG A 85 -20.42 2.11 7.95
C ARG A 85 -20.56 3.41 7.16
N GLN A 86 -19.45 3.93 6.61
CA GLN A 86 -19.47 5.18 5.84
C GLN A 86 -20.18 5.02 4.49
N ILE A 87 -20.05 3.86 3.85
CA ILE A 87 -20.77 3.55 2.60
C ILE A 87 -22.27 3.40 2.87
N LEU A 88 -22.66 2.71 3.94
CA LEU A 88 -24.07 2.49 4.28
C LEU A 88 -24.79 3.74 4.81
N SER A 89 -24.05 4.79 5.17
CA SER A 89 -24.60 6.08 5.61
C SER A 89 -24.66 7.14 4.49
N SER A 90 -24.33 6.76 3.25
CA SER A 90 -24.34 7.63 2.05
C SER A 90 -25.48 7.23 1.13
#